data_AF-A0A526Y1Z6-F1
#
_entry.id   AF-A0A526Y1Z6-F1
#
_cell.length_a   1.000
_cell.length_b   1.000
_cell.length_c   1.000
_cell.angle_alpha   90.00
_cell.angle_beta   90.00
_cell.angle_gamma   90.00
#
_symmetry.space_group_name_H-M   'P 1'
#
loop_
_entity.id
_entity.type
_entity.pdbx_description
1 polymer ?
#
loop_
_entity_poly.entity_id
_entity_poly.type
_entity_poly.pdbx_seq_one_letter_code
_entity_poly.pdbx_strand_id
1 'polypeptide(L)'
;GAGGGSIARVDAAGLIQIGPESAGAHPGPICYGRGGVEPTITDANLVLGRLAPKKLLAVENPVTSEHVTGIFEDRIGRPTGLSGVEAAGAVLRLGNIKMAGAIRMVSVSRGHDPRDFALFA
;
A
#
# COMPACT_ATOMS: atom_id res chain seq x y z
N GLY A 1 10.16 -2.67 -7.28
CA GLY A 1 8.70 -2.87 -7.42
C GLY A 1 8.00 -2.38 -6.17
N ALA A 2 6.68 -2.51 -6.11
CA ALA A 2 5.88 -2.37 -4.90
C ALA A 2 4.94 -3.59 -4.81
N GLY A 3 4.52 -3.97 -3.61
CA GLY A 3 3.60 -5.08 -3.36
C GLY A 3 2.77 -4.82 -2.12
N GLY A 4 1.88 -5.74 -1.74
CA GLY A 4 0.93 -5.53 -0.63
C GLY A 4 1.59 -5.04 0.67
N GLY A 5 2.74 -5.60 1.03
CA GLY A 5 3.49 -5.19 2.23
C GLY A 5 4.36 -3.94 2.08
N SER A 6 4.44 -3.30 0.90
CA SER A 6 5.25 -2.10 0.72
C SER A 6 4.78 -0.98 1.64
N ILE A 7 5.72 -0.43 2.42
CA ILE A 7 5.45 0.60 3.42
C ILE A 7 5.26 1.96 2.74
N ALA A 8 4.20 2.66 3.12
CA ALA A 8 3.94 4.04 2.73
C ALA A 8 4.41 5.00 3.84
N ARG A 9 5.18 6.01 3.45
CA ARG A 9 5.67 7.06 4.35
C ARG A 9 5.63 8.42 3.67
N VAL A 10 5.73 9.48 4.46
CA VAL A 10 6.01 10.83 3.96
C VAL A 10 7.50 11.10 4.18
N ASP A 11 8.20 11.52 3.13
CA ASP A 11 9.61 11.89 3.24
C ASP A 11 9.80 13.31 3.81
N ALA A 12 11.07 13.70 4.00
CA ALA A 12 11.41 15.02 4.54
C ALA A 12 10.96 16.20 3.66
N ALA A 13 10.64 15.95 2.39
CA ALA A 13 10.12 16.95 1.46
C ALA A 13 8.59 17.00 1.44
N GLY A 14 7.90 16.21 2.26
CA GLY A 14 6.44 16.14 2.30
C GLY A 14 5.84 15.27 1.19
N LEU A 15 6.64 14.45 0.50
CA LEU A 15 6.15 13.60 -0.57
C LEU A 15 5.85 12.19 -0.06
N ILE A 16 4.76 11.59 -0.56
CA ILE A 16 4.41 10.21 -0.25
C ILE A 16 5.33 9.26 -1.03
N GLN A 17 6.04 8.41 -0.30
CA GLN A 17 6.93 7.39 -0.83
C GLN A 17 6.40 5.99 -0.49
N ILE A 18 6.45 5.08 -1.48
CA ILE A 18 6.00 3.69 -1.35
C ILE A 18 7.18 2.74 -1.49
N GLY A 19 7.54 2.01 -0.43
CA GLY A 19 8.75 1.20 -0.37
C GLY A 19 10.05 2.03 -0.47
N PRO A 20 11.21 1.40 -0.70
CA PRO A 20 11.42 -0.02 -1.02
C PRO A 20 11.16 -0.99 0.14
N GLU A 21 11.09 -0.48 1.37
CA GLU A 21 10.86 -1.24 2.58
C GLU A 21 9.49 -1.94 2.55
N SER A 22 9.43 -3.10 3.19
CA SER A 22 8.25 -3.94 3.26
C SER A 22 8.01 -4.37 4.69
N ALA A 23 6.75 -4.37 5.13
CA ALA A 23 6.33 -4.92 6.41
C ALA A 23 6.47 -6.46 6.47
N GLY A 24 6.76 -7.10 5.33
CA GLY A 24 6.89 -8.55 5.24
C GLY A 24 5.57 -9.28 5.53
N ALA A 25 5.69 -10.54 5.98
CA ALA A 25 4.54 -11.34 6.39
C ALA A 25 4.32 -11.35 7.92
N HIS A 26 5.37 -11.03 8.69
CA HIS A 26 5.35 -10.94 10.14
C HIS A 26 6.26 -9.77 10.60
N PRO A 27 5.75 -8.75 11.30
CA PRO A 27 4.34 -8.61 11.69
C PRO A 27 3.41 -8.35 10.49
N GLY A 28 3.93 -7.86 9.36
CA GLY A 28 3.14 -7.59 8.17
C GLY A 28 2.29 -6.32 8.27
N PRO A 29 1.37 -6.12 7.31
CA PRO A 29 0.37 -5.04 7.32
C PRO A 29 -0.36 -4.91 8.66
N ILE A 30 -0.75 -3.68 9.01
CA ILE A 30 -1.50 -3.38 10.24
C ILE A 30 -2.80 -4.19 10.28
N CYS A 31 -3.48 -4.31 9.14
CA CYS A 31 -4.72 -5.05 8.96
C CYS A 31 -4.58 -6.55 9.23
N TYR A 32 -3.36 -7.09 9.39
CA TYR A 32 -3.17 -8.47 9.82
C TYR A 32 -3.23 -8.62 11.35
N GLY A 33 -3.24 -7.55 12.14
CA GLY A 33 -3.43 -7.66 13.58
C GLY A 33 -2.29 -8.35 14.34
N ARG A 34 -1.10 -8.44 13.75
CA ARG A 34 0.10 -9.09 14.34
C ARG A 34 1.09 -8.10 14.93
N GLY A 35 0.65 -6.87 15.23
CA GLY A 35 1.51 -5.80 15.74
C GLY A 35 2.24 -4.98 14.66
N GLY A 36 1.79 -5.04 13.41
CA GLY A 36 2.26 -4.11 12.36
C GLY A 36 1.81 -2.68 12.68
N VAL A 37 2.69 -1.70 12.46
CA VAL A 37 2.44 -0.28 12.82
C VAL A 37 2.66 0.70 11.67
N GLU A 38 3.27 0.24 10.57
CA GLU A 38 3.56 1.08 9.40
C GLU A 38 2.48 0.90 8.33
N PRO A 39 1.92 1.98 7.75
CA PRO A 39 0.93 1.89 6.68
C PRO A 39 1.47 1.12 5.47
N THR A 40 0.69 0.20 4.90
CA THR A 40 1.06 -0.54 3.68
C THR A 40 0.02 -0.44 2.56
N ILE A 41 0.35 -0.96 1.37
CA ILE A 41 -0.61 -1.08 0.26
C ILE A 41 -1.81 -1.97 0.65
N THR A 42 -1.58 -3.07 1.39
CA THR A 42 -2.67 -3.93 1.85
C THR A 42 -3.60 -3.18 2.80
N ASP A 43 -3.04 -2.38 3.71
CA ASP A 43 -3.81 -1.56 4.64
C ASP A 43 -4.67 -0.51 3.90
N ALA A 44 -4.12 0.12 2.87
CA ALA A 44 -4.86 1.06 2.04
C ALA A 44 -6.04 0.38 1.31
N ASN A 45 -5.87 -0.88 0.86
CA ASN A 45 -6.97 -1.65 0.29
C ASN A 45 -8.07 -1.98 1.32
N LEU A 46 -7.71 -2.21 2.60
CA LEU A 46 -8.70 -2.38 3.67
C LEU A 46 -9.49 -1.07 3.89
N VAL A 47 -8.80 0.06 4.04
CA VAL A 47 -9.43 1.38 4.28
C VAL A 47 -10.41 1.74 3.16
N LEU A 48 -10.07 1.42 1.92
CA LEU A 48 -10.90 1.70 0.74
C LEU A 48 -11.98 0.62 0.49
N GLY A 49 -12.18 -0.31 1.42
CA GLY A 49 -13.22 -1.33 1.34
C GLY A 49 -13.00 -2.39 0.26
N ARG A 50 -11.78 -2.51 -0.27
CA ARG A 50 -11.42 -3.48 -1.32
C ARG A 50 -11.11 -4.88 -0.77
N LEU A 51 -10.85 -4.96 0.53
CA LEU A 51 -10.64 -6.23 1.22
C LEU A 51 -11.75 -6.46 2.23
N ALA A 52 -12.30 -7.68 2.25
CA ALA A 52 -13.27 -8.09 3.25
C ALA A 52 -12.56 -8.38 4.58
N PRO A 53 -12.76 -7.57 5.64
CA PRO A 53 -12.01 -7.72 6.90
C PRO A 53 -12.19 -9.12 7.50
N LYS A 54 -13.42 -9.64 7.48
CA LYS A 54 -13.77 -10.97 8.01
C LYS A 54 -13.09 -12.14 7.31
N LYS A 55 -12.59 -11.97 6.08
CA LYS A 55 -11.89 -13.02 5.32
C LYS A 55 -10.37 -12.90 5.39
N LEU A 56 -9.85 -11.71 5.66
CA LEU A 56 -8.43 -11.49 5.95
C LEU A 56 -8.07 -12.01 7.35
N LEU A 57 -9.01 -11.89 8.28
CA LEU A 57 -8.75 -11.95 9.72
C LEU A 57 -8.92 -13.34 10.36
N ALA A 58 -8.30 -14.38 9.83
CA ALA A 58 -7.98 -15.57 10.64
C ALA A 58 -6.80 -15.26 11.58
N VAL A 59 -6.93 -14.19 12.37
CA VAL A 59 -5.86 -13.65 13.23
C VAL A 59 -6.41 -13.34 14.60
N GLU A 60 -5.54 -13.55 15.58
CA GLU A 60 -5.85 -13.56 17.01
C GLU A 60 -6.34 -12.20 17.53
N ASN A 61 -5.91 -11.09 16.90
CA ASN A 61 -6.27 -9.72 17.29
C ASN A 61 -6.81 -8.91 16.09
N PRO A 62 -8.13 -8.88 15.86
CA PRO A 62 -8.72 -8.18 14.73
C PRO A 62 -8.56 -6.66 14.85
N VAL A 63 -8.22 -6.00 13.74
CA VAL A 63 -8.10 -4.54 13.64
C VAL A 63 -9.25 -4.01 12.78
N THR A 64 -9.86 -2.90 13.19
CA THR A 64 -10.98 -2.29 12.45
C THR A 64 -10.48 -1.41 11.30
N SER A 65 -11.31 -1.24 10.26
CA SER A 65 -11.04 -0.30 9.17
C SER A 65 -10.83 1.11 9.68
N GLU A 66 -11.59 1.50 10.72
CA GLU A 66 -11.53 2.84 11.31
C GLU A 66 -10.19 3.06 12.02
N HIS A 67 -9.66 2.05 12.71
CA HIS A 67 -8.35 2.13 13.35
C HIS A 67 -7.24 2.32 12.30
N VAL A 68 -7.27 1.53 11.22
CA VAL A 68 -6.29 1.68 10.13
C VAL A 68 -6.43 3.04 9.45
N THR A 69 -7.67 3.52 9.26
CA THR A 69 -7.94 4.85 8.69
C THR A 69 -7.32 5.96 9.54
N GLY A 70 -7.44 5.88 10.87
CA GLY A 70 -6.80 6.83 11.79
C GLY A 70 -5.27 6.85 11.66
N ILE A 71 -4.65 5.68 11.50
CA ILE A 71 -3.19 5.60 11.26
C ILE A 71 -2.80 6.25 9.93
N PHE A 72 -3.58 6.05 8.86
CA PHE A 72 -3.35 6.73 7.59
C PHE A 72 -3.50 8.25 7.73
N GLU A 73 -4.51 8.71 8.46
CA GLU A 73 -4.72 10.13 8.74
C GLU A 73 -3.52 10.71 9.47
N ASP A 74 -3.03 10.06 10.52
CA ASP A 74 -1.92 10.57 11.32
C ASP A 74 -0.57 10.55 10.59
N ARG A 75 -0.26 9.45 9.91
CA ARG A 75 1.09 9.20 9.34
C ARG A 75 1.28 9.78 7.95
N ILE A 76 0.19 9.97 7.20
CA ILE A 76 0.23 10.39 5.80
C ILE A 76 -0.69 11.58 5.58
N GLY A 77 -1.91 11.52 6.11
CA GLY A 77 -2.91 12.57 5.96
C GLY A 77 -2.46 13.92 6.49
N ARG A 78 -2.17 14.03 7.80
CA ARG A 78 -1.75 15.28 8.45
C ARG A 78 -0.51 15.91 7.81
N PRO A 79 0.58 15.17 7.49
CA PRO A 79 1.74 15.77 6.83
C PRO A 79 1.47 16.27 5.39
N THR A 80 0.44 15.74 4.71
CA THR A 80 0.17 16.05 3.30
C THR A 80 -1.12 16.85 3.06
N GLY A 81 -1.88 17.15 4.12
CA GLY A 81 -3.16 17.85 4.05
C GLY A 81 -4.30 16.99 3.51
N LEU A 82 -4.22 15.67 3.65
CA LEU A 82 -5.24 14.71 3.22
C LEU A 82 -5.98 14.11 4.44
N SER A 83 -7.23 13.69 4.26
CA SER A 83 -7.90 12.80 5.22
C SER A 83 -7.29 11.39 5.18
N GLY A 84 -7.59 10.54 6.18
CA GLY A 84 -7.12 9.15 6.19
C GLY A 84 -7.55 8.34 4.96
N VAL A 85 -8.77 8.55 4.48
CA VAL A 85 -9.30 7.88 3.27
C VAL A 85 -8.61 8.39 2.00
N GLU A 86 -8.42 9.70 1.88
CA GLU A 86 -7.70 10.30 0.74
C GLU A 86 -6.23 9.86 0.71
N ALA A 87 -5.58 9.79 1.87
CA ALA A 87 -4.23 9.26 2.03
C ALA A 87 -4.13 7.80 1.57
N ALA A 88 -5.08 6.94 1.95
CA ALA A 88 -5.15 5.56 1.44
C ALA A 88 -5.31 5.51 -0.08
N GLY A 89 -6.15 6.39 -0.65
CA GLY A 89 -6.30 6.56 -2.10
C GLY A 89 -5.00 6.94 -2.80
N ALA A 90 -4.29 7.92 -2.25
CA ALA A 90 -2.99 8.37 -2.76
C ALA A 90 -1.94 7.25 -2.73
N VAL A 91 -1.88 6.49 -1.64
CA VAL A 91 -0.98 5.34 -1.49
C VAL A 91 -1.23 4.28 -2.57
N LEU A 92 -2.48 3.89 -2.81
CA LEU A 92 -2.78 2.93 -3.89
C LEU A 92 -2.42 3.47 -5.26
N ARG A 93 -2.71 4.75 -5.54
CA ARG A 93 -2.38 5.37 -6.83
C ARG A 93 -0.87 5.36 -7.08
N LEU A 94 -0.08 5.77 -6.09
CA LEU A 94 1.38 5.80 -6.18
C LEU A 94 1.99 4.40 -6.26
N GLY A 95 1.45 3.45 -5.48
CA GLY A 95 1.83 2.04 -5.57
C GLY A 95 1.63 1.47 -6.98
N ASN A 96 0.47 1.75 -7.59
CA ASN A 96 0.16 1.32 -8.96
C ASN A 96 1.10 1.96 -9.99
N ILE A 97 1.37 3.26 -9.89
CA ILE A 97 2.33 3.95 -10.77
C ILE A 97 3.72 3.31 -10.66
N LYS A 98 4.17 2.99 -9.44
CA LYS A 98 5.48 2.35 -9.20
C LYS A 98 5.55 0.94 -9.77
N MET A 99 4.49 0.13 -9.63
CA MET A 99 4.42 -1.22 -10.22
C MET A 99 4.41 -1.17 -11.74
N ALA A 100 3.56 -0.31 -12.34
CA ALA A 100 3.49 -0.13 -13.78
C ALA A 100 4.83 0.34 -14.37
N GLY A 101 5.50 1.29 -13.70
CA GLY A 101 6.84 1.74 -14.08
C GLY A 101 7.89 0.62 -14.06
N ALA A 102 7.83 -0.25 -13.05
CA ALA A 102 8.73 -1.40 -12.96
C ALA A 102 8.49 -2.42 -14.10
N ILE A 103 7.22 -2.74 -14.41
CA ILE A 103 6.87 -3.62 -15.55
C ILE A 103 7.40 -3.02 -16.85
N ARG A 104 7.11 -1.74 -17.11
CA ARG A 104 7.57 -1.04 -18.32
C ARG A 104 9.08 -1.07 -18.45
N MET A 105 9.81 -0.79 -17.37
CA MET A 105 11.28 -0.82 -17.37
C MET A 105 11.81 -2.19 -17.78
N VAL A 106 11.28 -3.27 -17.18
CA VAL A 106 11.73 -4.64 -17.48
C VAL A 106 11.40 -5.02 -18.92
N SER A 107 10.20 -4.71 -19.42
CA SER A 107 9.82 -4.97 -20.82
C SER A 107 10.71 -4.23 -21.81
N VAL A 108 10.89 -2.92 -21.64
CA VAL A 108 11.68 -2.08 -22.55
C VAL A 108 13.17 -2.45 -22.50
N SER A 109 13.71 -2.77 -21.32
CA SER A 109 15.11 -3.21 -21.18
C SER A 109 15.45 -4.49 -21.96
N ARG A 110 14.44 -5.29 -22.29
CA ARG A 110 14.55 -6.52 -23.08
C ARG A 110 14.22 -6.30 -24.57
N GLY A 111 13.97 -5.05 -24.98
CA GLY A 111 13.60 -4.71 -26.36
C GLY A 111 12.14 -5.03 -26.71
N HIS A 112 11.29 -5.28 -25.71
CA HIS A 112 9.89 -5.63 -25.91
C HIS A 112 8.98 -4.41 -25.70
N ASP A 113 8.01 -4.22 -26.60
CA ASP A 113 6.92 -3.27 -26.43
C ASP A 113 5.85 -3.87 -25.49
N PRO A 114 5.52 -3.25 -24.35
CA PRO A 114 4.48 -3.74 -23.45
C PRO A 114 3.10 -3.94 -24.11
N ARG A 115 2.82 -3.25 -25.24
CA ARG A 115 1.55 -3.38 -25.98
C ARG A 115 1.38 -4.74 -26.65
N ASP A 116 2.47 -5.46 -26.89
CA ASP A 116 2.45 -6.79 -27.53
C ASP A 116 2.20 -7.93 -26.52
N PHE A 117 2.00 -7.61 -25.23
CA PHE A 117 1.85 -8.57 -24.15
C PHE A 117 0.51 -8.39 -23.43
N ALA A 118 -0.04 -9.51 -22.95
CA ALA A 118 -1.14 -9.51 -21.99
C ALA A 118 -0.60 -9.53 -20.55
N LEU A 119 -1.30 -8.84 -19.64
CA LEU A 119 -1.02 -8.90 -18.20
C LEU A 119 -1.80 -10.08 -17.58
N PHE A 120 -1.10 -10.93 -16.81
CA PHE A 120 -1.69 -11.97 -15.98
C PHE A 120 -1.47 -11.60 -14.50
N ALA A 121 -2.53 -11.59 -13.70
CA ALA A 121 -2.52 -11.11 -12.30
C ALA A 121 -3.48 -11.92 -11.41
#